data_AF-A0A2N0LDN2-F1
#
_entry.id   AF-A0A2N0LDN2-F1
#
_cell.length_a   1.000
_cell.length_b   1.000
_cell.length_c   1.000
_cell.angle_alpha   90.00
_cell.angle_beta   90.00
_cell.angle_gamma   90.00
#
_symmetry.space_group_name_H-M   'P 1'
#
loop_
_entity.id
_entity.type
_entity.pdbx_description
1 polymer ?
#
loop_
_entity_poly.entity_id
_entity_poly.type
_entity_poly.pdbx_seq_one_letter_code
_entity_poly.pdbx_strand_id
1 'polypeptide(L)'
;MKTLLLIFIIAGMMSTVGVYAAGFGSTPTTKSLAGSGNEAVAAPNTGTVDMGYVTTGDTVTGIKVTWTPSSAGDYDLTVVAGGTTGTLNVPSSGTVERTDTVTIAATEASAISTSNVVISEN
;
A
#
# COMPACT_ATOMS: atom_id res chain seq x y z
N MET A 1 -56.68 -37.13 23.62
CA MET A 1 -55.94 -35.87 23.89
C MET A 1 -56.21 -34.96 22.70
N LYS A 2 -56.78 -33.79 22.97
CA LYS A 2 -57.27 -32.81 21.98
C LYS A 2 -56.13 -31.84 21.65
N THR A 3 -55.86 -31.60 20.37
CA THR A 3 -55.00 -30.51 19.92
C THR A 3 -55.49 -30.09 18.53
N LEU A 4 -56.35 -29.07 18.45
CA LEU A 4 -56.03 -27.65 18.23
C LEU A 4 -55.63 -27.37 16.77
N LEU A 5 -56.57 -26.81 16.00
CA LEU A 5 -56.24 -25.96 14.86
C LEU A 5 -57.16 -24.74 14.87
N LEU A 6 -56.62 -23.61 15.32
CA LEU A 6 -57.27 -22.31 15.40
C LEU A 6 -56.89 -21.49 14.16
N ILE A 7 -57.90 -20.92 13.53
CA ILE A 7 -57.87 -20.15 12.28
C ILE A 7 -57.72 -18.65 12.60
N PHE A 8 -56.78 -18.01 11.88
CA PHE A 8 -56.65 -16.60 11.46
C PHE A 8 -56.83 -15.43 12.45
N ILE A 9 -55.76 -14.64 12.63
CA ILE A 9 -55.84 -13.16 12.76
C ILE A 9 -54.71 -12.52 11.93
N ILE A 10 -55.12 -11.69 10.98
CA ILE A 10 -54.31 -10.71 10.24
C ILE A 10 -54.24 -9.43 11.11
N ALA A 11 -53.05 -8.96 11.46
CA ALA A 11 -52.78 -7.56 11.80
C ALA A 11 -51.28 -7.34 12.00
N GLY A 12 -50.74 -6.29 11.38
CA GLY A 12 -49.44 -5.75 11.80
C GLY A 12 -48.48 -5.44 10.66
N MET A 13 -48.87 -4.47 9.83
CA MET A 13 -47.95 -3.64 9.05
C MET A 13 -46.66 -3.35 9.82
N MET A 14 -45.54 -3.86 9.33
CA MET A 14 -44.24 -3.22 9.44
C MET A 14 -43.61 -3.36 8.07
N SER A 15 -43.93 -2.40 7.20
CA SER A 15 -43.15 -2.11 6.02
C SER A 15 -41.76 -1.68 6.49
N THR A 16 -40.87 -2.63 6.76
CA THR A 16 -39.45 -2.32 6.60
C THR A 16 -39.27 -2.16 5.11
N VAL A 17 -39.28 -0.90 4.67
CA VAL A 17 -38.73 -0.52 3.38
C VAL A 17 -37.36 -1.18 3.30
N GLY A 18 -37.27 -2.26 2.55
CA GLY A 18 -36.00 -2.78 2.09
C GLY A 18 -35.34 -1.60 1.41
N VAL A 19 -34.32 -1.05 2.05
CA VAL A 19 -33.42 -0.11 1.38
C VAL A 19 -32.67 -0.99 0.39
N TYR A 20 -33.28 -1.17 -0.78
CA TYR A 20 -32.55 -1.58 -1.96
C TYR A 20 -31.56 -0.44 -2.18
N ALA A 21 -30.31 -0.67 -1.76
CA ALA A 21 -29.20 0.11 -2.26
C ALA A 21 -29.15 -0.14 -3.77
N ALA A 22 -29.88 0.69 -4.52
CA ALA A 22 -29.71 0.78 -5.95
C ALA A 22 -28.32 1.35 -6.20
N GLY A 23 -27.43 0.50 -6.72
CA GLY A 23 -26.34 0.91 -7.57
C GLY A 23 -25.13 1.56 -6.89
N PHE A 24 -24.21 0.73 -6.42
CA PHE A 24 -22.84 0.85 -6.93
C PHE A 24 -22.58 -0.40 -7.78
N GLY A 25 -22.98 -0.32 -9.05
CA GLY A 25 -22.72 -1.32 -10.09
C GLY A 25 -21.27 -1.31 -10.53
N SER A 26 -20.36 -1.40 -9.57
CA SER A 26 -18.95 -1.68 -9.79
C SER A 26 -18.52 -2.40 -8.53
N THR A 27 -18.32 -3.72 -8.62
CA THR A 27 -17.47 -4.40 -7.66
C THR A 27 -16.24 -3.51 -7.47
N PRO A 28 -15.93 -3.02 -6.26
CA PRO A 28 -14.69 -2.28 -6.06
C PRO A 28 -13.57 -3.20 -6.52
N THR A 29 -12.99 -2.90 -7.69
CA THR A 29 -11.85 -3.64 -8.18
C THR A 29 -10.72 -3.23 -7.27
N THR A 30 -10.36 -4.07 -6.31
CA THR A 30 -9.08 -3.97 -5.63
C THR A 30 -8.02 -4.20 -6.70
N LYS A 31 -7.52 -3.12 -7.30
CA LYS A 31 -6.31 -3.18 -8.12
C LYS A 31 -5.21 -3.56 -7.14
N SER A 32 -4.79 -4.82 -7.16
CA SER A 32 -3.62 -5.24 -6.40
C SER A 32 -2.49 -4.32 -6.83
N LEU A 33 -1.99 -3.52 -5.90
CA LEU A 33 -0.71 -2.87 -6.07
C LEU A 33 0.28 -4.01 -6.39
N ALA A 34 1.04 -3.87 -7.47
CA ALA A 34 2.24 -4.62 -7.83
C ALA A 34 2.55 -5.90 -7.03
N GLY A 35 2.66 -7.04 -7.71
CA GLY A 35 3.20 -8.28 -7.14
C GLY A 35 4.50 -7.99 -6.38
N SER A 36 4.52 -8.35 -5.11
CA SER A 36 5.58 -8.04 -4.16
C SER A 36 6.86 -8.81 -4.50
N GLY A 37 7.65 -8.29 -5.42
CA GLY A 37 9.07 -8.57 -5.55
C GLY A 37 9.84 -7.35 -5.09
N ASN A 38 9.94 -7.16 -3.78
CA ASN A 38 10.84 -6.16 -3.20
C ASN A 38 12.23 -6.79 -3.11
N GLU A 39 13.10 -6.55 -4.09
CA GLU A 39 14.51 -6.94 -3.97
C GLU A 39 15.30 -5.75 -3.43
N ALA A 40 15.55 -5.74 -2.13
CA ALA A 40 16.50 -4.81 -1.52
C ALA A 40 17.94 -5.29 -1.81
N VAL A 41 18.73 -4.48 -2.52
CA VAL A 41 20.16 -4.72 -2.74
C VAL A 41 20.92 -3.77 -1.83
N ALA A 42 21.28 -4.24 -0.63
CA ALA A 42 21.57 -3.36 0.50
C ALA A 42 23.04 -3.39 0.95
N ALA A 43 23.75 -2.26 0.84
CA ALA A 43 24.93 -1.87 1.63
C ALA A 43 25.24 -0.37 1.45
N PRO A 44 25.42 0.48 2.48
CA PRO A 44 25.66 0.12 3.88
C PRO A 44 24.50 0.54 4.81
N ASN A 45 23.73 -0.44 5.25
CA ASN A 45 22.68 -0.30 6.26
C ASN A 45 22.78 -1.47 7.23
N THR A 46 22.13 -1.37 8.38
CA THR A 46 21.98 -2.45 9.34
C THR A 46 20.53 -2.91 9.39
N GLY A 47 20.32 -4.21 9.59
CA GLY A 47 18.98 -4.78 9.70
C GLY A 47 18.29 -5.06 8.37
N THR A 48 16.96 -5.03 8.40
CA THR A 48 16.09 -5.30 7.24
C THR A 48 15.70 -3.98 6.58
N VAL A 49 15.69 -3.95 5.25
CA VAL A 49 15.11 -2.85 4.48
C VAL A 49 13.67 -3.21 4.10
N ASP A 50 12.73 -2.33 4.43
CA ASP A 50 11.33 -2.46 4.04
C ASP A 50 10.93 -1.33 3.08
N MET A 51 9.97 -1.62 2.20
CA MET A 51 9.56 -0.70 1.15
C MET A 51 8.03 -0.63 1.04
N GLY A 52 7.51 0.57 0.82
CA GLY A 52 6.09 0.82 0.62
C GLY A 52 5.81 1.82 -0.49
N TYR A 53 4.60 1.78 -1.06
CA TYR A 53 4.20 2.70 -2.12
C TYR A 53 3.57 3.98 -1.56
N VAL A 54 3.91 5.12 -2.14
CA VAL A 54 3.17 6.38 -2.01
C VAL A 54 2.30 6.55 -3.23
N THR A 55 0.99 6.65 -3.05
CA THR A 55 0.02 6.71 -4.14
C THR A 55 -0.68 8.06 -4.21
N THR A 56 -1.04 8.48 -5.42
CA THR A 56 -1.98 9.57 -5.69
C THR A 56 -2.99 9.05 -6.72
N GLY A 57 -4.22 8.78 -6.27
CA GLY A 57 -5.17 7.99 -7.06
C GLY A 57 -4.63 6.58 -7.34
N ASP A 58 -4.68 6.16 -8.60
CA ASP A 58 -4.23 4.84 -9.06
C ASP A 58 -2.74 4.78 -9.46
N THR A 59 -2.02 5.88 -9.25
CA THR A 59 -0.60 6.00 -9.58
C THR A 59 0.27 5.98 -8.33
N VAL A 60 1.42 5.33 -8.42
CA VAL A 60 2.51 5.43 -7.45
C VAL A 60 3.38 6.62 -7.84
N THR A 61 3.58 7.53 -6.89
CA THR A 61 4.35 8.77 -7.05
C THR A 61 5.63 8.78 -6.21
N GLY A 62 5.79 7.79 -5.34
CA GLY A 62 6.99 7.66 -4.53
C GLY A 62 7.09 6.28 -3.88
N ILE A 63 8.25 6.00 -3.34
CA ILE A 63 8.56 4.79 -2.60
C ILE A 63 9.07 5.18 -1.22
N LYS A 64 8.36 4.72 -0.18
CA LYS A 64 8.83 4.76 1.20
C LYS A 64 9.89 3.68 1.36
N VAL A 65 11.01 4.04 1.93
CA VAL A 65 12.10 3.14 2.27
C VAL A 65 12.33 3.24 3.76
N THR A 66 12.10 2.16 4.50
CA THR A 66 12.43 2.05 5.92
C THR A 66 13.73 1.29 6.05
N TRP A 67 14.73 1.91 6.68
CA TRP A 67 16.09 1.40 6.76
C TRP A 67 16.82 1.98 7.97
N THR A 68 17.91 1.33 8.40
CA THR A 68 18.79 1.85 9.47
C THR A 68 20.19 2.09 8.90
N PRO A 69 20.70 3.34 8.85
CA PRO A 69 22.06 3.60 8.38
C PRO A 69 23.10 2.85 9.24
N SER A 70 24.19 2.38 8.62
CA SER A 70 25.28 1.73 9.36
C SER A 70 26.11 2.68 10.20
N SER A 71 26.17 3.95 9.77
CA SER A 71 26.97 5.02 10.33
C SER A 71 26.18 6.32 10.19
N ALA A 72 26.47 7.29 11.05
CA ALA A 72 26.01 8.65 10.79
C ALA A 72 26.82 9.22 9.62
N GLY A 73 26.12 9.62 8.56
CA GLY A 73 26.75 10.13 7.35
C GLY A 73 25.72 10.59 6.33
N ASP A 74 26.19 10.89 5.12
CA ASP A 74 25.33 11.23 4.00
C ASP A 74 25.10 9.99 3.15
N TYR A 75 23.85 9.79 2.74
CA TYR A 75 23.44 8.59 2.03
C TYR A 75 22.59 8.94 0.82
N ASP A 76 22.74 8.15 -0.23
CA ASP A 76 21.86 8.20 -1.39
C ASP A 76 21.01 6.93 -1.46
N LEU A 77 19.71 7.14 -1.61
CA LEU A 77 18.72 6.08 -1.84
C LEU A 77 18.31 6.14 -3.31
N THR A 78 18.65 5.10 -4.06
CA THR A 78 18.22 4.92 -5.44
C THR A 78 17.17 3.83 -5.51
N VAL A 79 15.97 4.18 -5.98
CA VAL A 79 14.85 3.24 -6.10
C VAL A 79 14.46 3.09 -7.56
N VAL A 80 14.25 1.85 -7.99
CA VAL A 80 13.69 1.52 -9.30
C VAL A 80 12.37 0.80 -9.09
N ALA A 81 11.26 1.33 -9.63
CA ALA A 81 9.93 0.73 -9.53
C ALA A 81 9.22 0.81 -10.89
N GLY A 82 8.75 -0.32 -11.44
CA GLY A 82 8.03 -0.33 -12.72
C GLY A 82 8.78 0.34 -13.88
N GLY A 83 10.12 0.27 -13.89
CA GLY A 83 10.97 0.89 -14.91
C GLY A 83 11.27 2.37 -14.72
N THR A 84 10.68 3.03 -13.71
CA THR A 84 11.06 4.40 -13.34
C THR A 84 12.08 4.40 -12.21
N THR A 85 12.97 5.39 -12.21
CA THR A 85 14.02 5.53 -11.20
C THR A 85 13.83 6.84 -10.43
N GLY A 86 14.00 6.78 -9.12
CA GLY A 86 14.06 7.94 -8.24
C GLY A 86 15.29 7.89 -7.37
N THR A 87 15.79 9.07 -6.99
CA THR A 87 16.96 9.21 -6.12
C THR A 87 16.66 10.20 -5.02
N LEU A 88 17.12 9.91 -3.80
CA LEU A 88 17.04 10.81 -2.66
C LEU A 88 18.40 10.87 -1.97
N ASN A 89 18.90 12.09 -1.76
CA ASN A 89 20.00 12.33 -0.85
C ASN A 89 19.46 12.56 0.57
N VAL A 90 20.00 11.82 1.54
CA VAL A 90 19.68 11.87 2.96
C VAL A 90 20.93 12.36 3.71
N PRO A 91 21.04 13.67 3.97
CA PRO A 91 22.18 14.20 4.69
C PRO A 91 22.07 13.87 6.18
N SER A 92 23.20 13.57 6.82
CA SER A 92 23.33 13.38 8.27
C SER A 92 22.30 12.38 8.84
N SER A 93 22.28 11.17 8.29
CA SER A 93 21.22 10.17 8.46
C SER A 93 21.08 9.61 9.89
N GLY A 94 22.11 9.74 10.74
CA GLY A 94 22.17 9.14 12.09
C GLY A 94 22.39 7.62 12.03
N THR A 95 22.08 6.90 13.12
CA THR A 95 22.21 5.43 13.19
C THR A 95 20.95 4.75 13.73
N VAL A 96 19.80 5.40 13.58
CA VAL A 96 18.49 4.93 14.04
C VAL A 96 17.64 4.61 12.82
N GLU A 97 16.76 3.62 12.96
CA GLU A 97 15.78 3.30 11.92
C GLU A 97 14.98 4.54 11.53
N ARG A 98 14.81 4.72 10.22
CA ARG A 98 14.14 5.86 9.63
C ARG A 98 13.39 5.45 8.38
N THR A 99 12.39 6.26 8.04
CA THR A 99 11.64 6.12 6.79
C THR A 99 11.82 7.37 5.95
N ASP A 100 12.37 7.20 4.76
CA ASP A 100 12.53 8.28 3.79
C ASP A 100 11.67 7.98 2.55
N THR A 101 11.24 9.03 1.84
CA THR A 101 10.40 8.88 0.63
C THR A 101 11.18 9.29 -0.60
N VAL A 102 11.42 8.33 -1.48
CA VAL A 102 12.04 8.56 -2.79
C VAL A 102 10.94 8.85 -3.80
N THR A 103 10.89 10.08 -4.32
CA THR A 103 9.93 10.46 -5.37
C THR A 103 10.32 9.79 -6.68
N ILE A 104 9.32 9.30 -7.39
CA ILE A 104 9.46 8.73 -8.73
C ILE A 104 8.47 9.38 -9.69
N ALA A 105 8.67 9.22 -11.00
CA ALA A 105 7.65 9.62 -11.96
C ALA A 105 6.35 8.83 -11.71
N ALA A 106 5.21 9.52 -11.76
CA ALA A 106 3.90 8.91 -11.54
C ALA A 106 3.71 7.70 -12.47
N THR A 107 3.57 6.52 -11.88
CA THR A 107 3.49 5.25 -12.60
C THR A 107 2.24 4.51 -12.16
N GLU A 108 1.45 4.00 -13.10
CA GLU A 108 0.28 3.17 -12.80
C GLU A 108 0.65 2.00 -11.87
N ALA A 109 -0.09 1.81 -10.78
CA ALA A 109 0.28 0.82 -9.77
C ALA A 109 0.32 -0.63 -10.29
N SER A 110 -0.44 -0.93 -11.34
CA SER A 110 -0.42 -2.24 -12.02
C SER A 110 0.76 -2.42 -12.97
N ALA A 111 1.44 -1.33 -13.35
CA ALA A 111 2.63 -1.38 -14.20
C ALA A 111 3.91 -1.64 -13.40
N ILE A 112 3.86 -1.48 -12.07
CA ILE A 112 4.93 -1.88 -11.18
C ILE A 112 4.75 -3.38 -10.92
N SER A 113 5.74 -4.19 -11.28
CA SER A 113 5.78 -5.64 -10.99
C SER A 113 6.91 -6.02 -10.04
N THR A 114 7.91 -5.16 -9.92
CA THR A 114 9.05 -5.26 -9.02
C THR A 114 9.46 -3.86 -8.57
N SER A 115 10.04 -3.77 -7.38
CA SER A 115 10.65 -2.54 -6.90
C SER A 115 11.91 -2.84 -6.10
N ASN A 116 13.00 -2.16 -6.43
CA ASN A 116 14.30 -2.40 -5.84
C ASN A 116 14.85 -1.10 -5.25
N VAL A 117 15.60 -1.22 -4.16
CA VAL A 117 16.31 -0.10 -3.55
C VAL A 117 17.78 -0.44 -3.40
N VAL A 118 18.62 0.54 -3.74
CA VAL A 118 20.05 0.59 -3.45
C VAL A 118 20.28 1.76 -2.52
N ILE A 119 20.97 1.50 -1.41
CA ILE A 119 21.40 2.52 -0.45
C ILE A 119 22.91 2.64 -0.61
N SER A 120 23.48 3.84 -0.71
CA SER A 120 24.93 4.06 -0.76
C SER A 120 25.34 5.17 0.20
N GLU A 121 26.47 5.01 0.89
CA GLU A 121 27.10 6.07 1.70
C GLU A 121 28.02 6.89 0.80
N ASN A 122 28.00 8.22 0.98
CA ASN A 122 28.76 9.19 0.19
C ASN A 122 29.94 9.79 0.95
#